data_AF-S9QPL2-F1
#
_entry.id   AF-S9QPL2-F1
#
_cell.length_a   1.000
_cell.length_b   1.000
_cell.length_c   1.000
_cell.angle_alpha   90.00
_cell.angle_beta   90.00
_cell.angle_gamma   90.00
#
_symmetry.space_group_name_H-M   'P 1'
#
loop_
_entity.id
_entity.type
_entity.pdbx_description
1 polymer ?
#
loop_
_entity_poly.entity_id
_entity_poly.type
_entity_poly.pdbx_seq_one_letter_code
_entity_poly.pdbx_strand_id
1 'polypeptide(L)'
;MRHITLAATALALSACAPAPISGTTLPFFGDGYRVMGDQCRRIGEDDFTNQFLDDAADLVGCPADMENLGVFVTETGAIEVARKDGYVLYSVPTR
;
A
#
# COMPACT_ATOMS: atom_id res chain seq x y z
N MET A 1 -21.26 -55.06 -23.81
CA MET A 1 -21.60 -53.63 -23.75
C MET A 1 -21.57 -53.22 -22.29
N ARG A 2 -20.55 -52.48 -21.83
CA ARG A 2 -20.47 -52.02 -20.44
C ARG A 2 -20.03 -50.56 -20.42
N HIS A 3 -20.83 -49.78 -19.73
CA HIS A 3 -21.01 -48.35 -19.90
C HIS A 3 -19.78 -47.54 -19.46
N ILE A 4 -19.44 -46.55 -20.29
CA ILE A 4 -18.53 -45.46 -19.98
C ILE A 4 -19.23 -44.57 -18.94
N THR A 5 -18.58 -44.28 -17.82
CA THR A 5 -19.06 -43.25 -16.88
C THR A 5 -17.94 -42.24 -16.65
N LEU A 6 -18.12 -41.07 -17.26
CA LEU A 6 -17.40 -39.84 -16.99
C LEU A 6 -17.67 -39.41 -15.55
N ALA A 7 -16.64 -38.99 -14.82
CA ALA A 7 -16.79 -38.06 -13.69
C ALA A 7 -15.53 -37.21 -13.57
N ALA A 8 -15.52 -36.07 -14.26
CA ALA A 8 -14.55 -35.00 -14.03
C ALA A 8 -15.06 -34.17 -12.85
N THR A 9 -14.53 -34.41 -11.66
CA THR A 9 -14.73 -33.55 -10.48
C THR A 9 -13.58 -32.55 -10.39
N ALA A 10 -13.79 -31.35 -10.91
CA ALA A 10 -12.96 -30.20 -10.60
C ALA A 10 -13.50 -29.56 -9.32
N LEU A 11 -12.87 -29.82 -8.17
CA LEU A 11 -13.10 -29.06 -6.95
C LEU A 11 -12.34 -27.72 -7.06
N ALA A 12 -13.09 -26.64 -7.26
CA ALA A 12 -12.58 -25.28 -7.13
C ALA A 12 -12.28 -25.00 -5.64
N LEU A 13 -11.00 -24.83 -5.30
CA LEU A 13 -10.57 -24.30 -4.01
C LEU A 13 -10.85 -22.79 -3.99
N SER A 14 -11.98 -22.41 -3.40
CA SER A 14 -12.21 -21.03 -2.95
C SER A 14 -11.48 -20.83 -1.62
N ALA A 15 -10.22 -20.41 -1.69
CA ALA A 15 -9.48 -19.95 -0.52
C ALA A 15 -9.79 -18.46 -0.30
N CYS A 16 -10.83 -18.17 0.49
CA CYS A 16 -10.98 -16.84 1.07
C CYS A 16 -10.03 -16.78 2.27
N ALA A 17 -8.75 -16.49 2.01
CA ALA A 17 -7.83 -16.16 3.07
C ALA A 17 -8.18 -14.75 3.57
N PRO A 18 -8.36 -14.53 4.88
CA PRO A 18 -8.42 -13.17 5.40
C PRO A 18 -7.13 -12.47 4.97
N ALA A 19 -7.27 -11.30 4.35
CA ALA A 19 -6.12 -10.46 4.02
C ALA A 19 -5.30 -10.26 5.31
N PRO A 20 -3.96 -10.36 5.25
CA PRO A 20 -3.15 -10.09 6.42
C PRO A 20 -3.53 -8.70 6.93
N ILE A 21 -3.96 -8.65 8.20
CA ILE A 21 -4.13 -7.39 8.91
C ILE A 21 -2.71 -6.84 9.03
N SER A 22 -2.30 -6.02 8.06
CA SER A 22 -1.01 -5.34 8.13
C SER A 22 -1.00 -4.55 9.44
N GLY A 23 -0.05 -4.88 10.33
CA GLY A 23 0.01 -4.40 11.72
C GLY A 23 0.39 -2.93 11.86
N THR A 24 -0.05 -2.08 10.93
CA THR A 24 0.19 -0.65 10.96
C THR A 24 -0.98 0.09 11.57
N THR A 25 -0.64 1.12 12.35
CA THR A 25 -1.62 2.08 12.89
C THR A 25 -1.67 3.37 12.07
N LEU A 26 -0.88 3.46 10.99
CA LEU A 26 -0.85 4.65 10.14
C LEU A 26 -2.22 4.90 9.50
N PRO A 27 -2.75 6.15 9.54
CA PRO A 27 -4.08 6.48 9.04
C PRO A 27 -4.10 6.61 7.52
N PHE A 28 -3.84 5.51 6.81
CA PHE A 28 -3.87 5.48 5.35
C PHE A 28 -5.27 5.76 4.80
N PHE A 29 -5.36 6.55 3.73
CA PHE A 29 -6.60 6.80 3.02
C PHE A 29 -6.43 6.78 1.49
N GLY A 30 -7.54 6.52 0.79
CA GLY A 30 -7.55 6.29 -0.65
C GLY A 30 -6.91 4.96 -1.07
N ASP A 31 -6.96 4.70 -2.37
CA ASP A 31 -6.60 3.41 -2.97
C ASP A 31 -5.24 3.44 -3.68
N GLY A 32 -4.41 4.45 -3.41
CA GLY A 32 -3.11 4.67 -4.03
C GLY A 32 -2.74 6.16 -4.03
N TYR A 33 -1.47 6.47 -4.31
CA TYR A 33 -0.97 7.85 -4.41
C TYR A 33 -0.94 8.37 -5.85
N ARG A 34 -0.03 7.87 -6.71
CA ARG A 34 0.10 8.37 -8.09
C ARG A 34 -1.04 7.88 -8.98
N VAL A 35 -1.45 6.64 -8.77
CA VAL A 35 -2.53 5.97 -9.48
C VAL A 35 -3.28 5.05 -8.52
N MET A 36 -4.49 4.64 -8.90
CA MET A 36 -5.22 3.60 -8.18
C MET A 36 -4.41 2.29 -8.19
N GLY A 37 -4.27 1.66 -7.03
CA GLY A 37 -3.47 0.46 -6.83
C GLY A 37 -1.97 0.73 -6.60
N ASP A 38 -1.52 1.99 -6.55
CA ASP A 38 -0.15 2.29 -6.15
C ASP A 38 0.11 1.78 -4.72
N GLN A 39 1.25 1.15 -4.52
CA GLN A 39 1.67 0.61 -3.22
C GLN A 39 1.94 1.74 -2.22
N CYS A 40 2.39 2.90 -2.72
CA CYS A 40 2.46 4.12 -1.93
C CYS A 40 1.05 4.73 -1.77
N ARG A 41 0.68 5.12 -0.55
CA ARG A 41 -0.66 5.66 -0.23
C ARG A 41 -0.55 6.91 0.65
N ARG A 42 -1.54 7.80 0.54
CA ARG A 42 -1.62 9.00 1.40
C ARG A 42 -1.93 8.61 2.84
N ILE A 43 -1.36 9.36 3.77
CA ILE A 43 -1.51 9.21 5.21
C ILE A 43 -2.17 10.47 5.77
N GLY A 44 -3.22 10.28 6.56
CA GLY A 44 -3.93 11.34 7.25
C GLY A 44 -3.30 11.71 8.59
N GLU A 45 -4.07 12.43 9.41
CA GLU A 45 -3.65 12.89 10.73
C GLU A 45 -3.92 11.84 11.82
N ASP A 46 -2.92 11.61 12.66
CA ASP A 46 -3.03 10.98 13.99
C ASP A 46 -2.01 11.63 14.96
N ASP A 47 -1.91 11.11 16.18
CA ASP A 47 -0.97 11.61 17.21
C ASP A 47 0.51 11.57 16.76
N PHE A 48 0.87 10.68 15.83
CA PHE A 48 2.22 10.52 15.31
C PHE A 48 2.47 11.31 14.01
N THR A 49 1.47 11.42 13.13
CA THR A 49 1.64 11.96 11.77
C THR A 49 1.34 13.46 11.67
N ASN A 50 0.64 14.06 12.65
CA ASN A 50 0.29 15.48 12.64
C ASN A 50 1.49 16.41 12.38
N GLN A 51 2.66 16.07 12.92
CA GLN A 51 3.90 16.85 12.81
C GLN A 51 4.54 16.81 11.41
N PHE A 52 4.04 15.97 10.50
CA PHE A 52 4.53 15.82 9.13
C PHE A 52 3.53 16.32 8.07
N LEU A 53 2.35 16.79 8.48
CA LEU A 53 1.35 17.34 7.56
C LEU A 53 1.69 18.79 7.21
N ASP A 54 1.53 19.12 5.93
CA ASP A 54 1.90 20.41 5.35
C ASP A 54 0.85 20.82 4.29
N ASP A 55 0.56 22.11 4.14
CA ASP A 55 -0.42 22.60 3.16
C ASP A 55 0.14 22.63 1.72
N ALA A 56 1.45 22.51 1.57
CA ALA A 56 2.17 22.46 0.31
C ALA A 56 2.67 21.04 -0.05
N ALA A 57 2.50 20.03 0.81
CA ALA A 57 2.95 18.66 0.54
C ALA A 57 1.98 17.58 1.00
N ASP A 58 1.89 16.49 0.24
CA ASP A 58 1.20 15.28 0.67
C ASP A 58 2.09 14.43 1.58
N LEU A 59 1.55 13.91 2.67
CA LEU A 59 2.19 12.85 3.44
C LEU A 59 1.87 11.49 2.85
N VAL A 60 2.89 10.75 2.42
CA VAL A 60 2.75 9.48 1.68
C VAL A 60 3.56 8.38 2.36
N GLY A 61 2.93 7.24 2.62
CA GLY A 61 3.61 6.04 3.12
C GLY A 61 3.82 5.01 2.02
N CYS A 62 5.05 4.54 1.87
CA CYS A 62 5.43 3.46 0.97
C CYS A 62 6.00 2.28 1.78
N PRO A 63 5.69 1.01 1.44
CA PRO A 63 6.36 -0.14 2.06
C PRO A 63 7.88 -0.01 2.01
N ALA A 64 8.56 -0.26 3.13
CA ALA A 64 10.00 -0.07 3.24
C ALA A 64 10.82 -1.07 2.41
N ASP A 65 10.23 -2.18 2.01
CA ASP A 65 10.79 -3.23 1.15
C ASP A 65 10.40 -3.07 -0.32
N MET A 66 9.70 -1.99 -0.69
CA MET A 66 9.40 -1.67 -2.08
C MET A 66 10.71 -1.48 -2.89
N GLU A 67 10.87 -2.21 -3.99
CA GLU A 67 12.07 -2.18 -4.84
C GLU A 67 12.37 -0.79 -5.44
N ASN A 68 11.34 0.01 -5.72
CA ASN A 68 11.44 1.25 -6.50
C ASN A 68 11.28 2.54 -5.68
N LEU A 69 11.61 2.53 -4.38
CA LEU A 69 11.59 3.75 -3.54
C LEU A 69 12.47 4.88 -4.09
N GLY A 70 13.65 4.56 -4.65
CA GLY A 70 14.53 5.58 -5.24
C GLY A 70 13.93 6.26 -6.48
N VAL A 71 13.15 5.51 -7.27
CA VAL A 71 12.41 6.07 -8.42
C VAL A 71 11.29 6.96 -7.91
N PHE A 72 10.54 6.53 -6.89
CA PHE A 72 9.51 7.33 -6.27
C PHE A 72 10.04 8.70 -5.81
N VAL A 73 11.17 8.71 -5.09
CA VAL A 73 11.84 9.94 -4.65
C VAL A 73 12.23 10.83 -5.84
N THR A 74 12.85 10.23 -6.88
CA THR A 74 13.33 10.98 -8.05
C THR A 74 12.20 11.60 -8.87
N GLU A 75 11.08 10.89 -9.05
CA GLU A 75 9.95 11.35 -9.86
C GLU A 75 9.08 12.38 -9.14
N THR A 76 8.98 12.30 -7.81
CA THR A 76 8.05 13.11 -7.03
C THR A 76 8.73 14.23 -6.24
N GLY A 77 10.06 14.21 -6.10
CA GLY A 77 10.77 15.11 -5.19
C GLY A 77 10.53 14.79 -3.72
N ALA A 78 10.13 13.55 -3.41
CA ALA A 78 9.81 13.12 -2.05
C ALA A 78 10.99 13.29 -1.08
N ILE A 79 10.71 13.74 0.14
CA ILE A 79 11.67 13.81 1.24
C ILE A 79 11.22 12.87 2.33
N GLU A 80 12.08 11.92 2.74
CA GLU A 80 11.79 11.03 3.86
C GLU A 80 11.71 11.84 5.16
N VAL A 81 10.60 11.69 5.89
CA VAL A 81 10.34 12.40 7.16
C VAL A 81 10.28 11.46 8.36
N ALA A 82 9.92 10.19 8.14
CA ALA A 82 9.84 9.19 9.21
C ALA A 82 9.82 7.75 8.68
N ARG A 83 9.94 6.77 9.60
CA ARG A 83 9.69 5.35 9.36
C ARG A 83 8.85 4.78 10.50
N LYS A 84 7.82 3.98 10.19
CA LYS A 84 6.92 3.37 11.17
C LYS A 84 6.23 2.12 10.58
N ASP A 85 6.09 1.07 11.38
CA ASP A 85 5.32 -0.14 11.07
C ASP A 85 5.64 -0.79 9.70
N GLY A 86 6.90 -0.74 9.27
CA GLY A 86 7.34 -1.28 7.98
C GLY A 86 7.14 -0.34 6.79
N TYR A 87 6.81 0.93 7.02
CA TYR A 87 6.65 1.96 5.99
C TYR A 87 7.69 3.07 6.13
N VAL A 88 8.06 3.65 5.00
CA VAL A 88 8.77 4.92 4.90
C VAL A 88 7.75 6.00 4.60
N LEU A 89 7.76 7.08 5.39
CA LEU A 89 6.91 8.23 5.21
C LEU A 89 7.68 9.31 4.47
N TYR A 90 7.08 9.83 3.41
CA TYR A 90 7.60 10.89 2.60
C TYR A 90 6.68 12.10 2.63
N SER A 91 7.27 13.30 2.71
CA SER A 91 6.63 14.54 2.31
C SER A 91 6.84 14.73 0.81
N VAL A 92 5.75 14.83 0.04
CA VAL A 92 5.77 14.98 -1.42
C VAL A 92 5.25 16.36 -1.81
N PRO A 93 6.08 17.26 -2.36
CA PRO A 93 5.64 18.59 -2.78
C PRO A 93 4.50 18.55 -3.80
N THR A 94 3.49 19.40 -3.61
CA THR A 94 2.31 19.49 -4.50
C THR A 94 2.34 20.73 -5.41
N ARG A 95 3.38 21.57 -5.31
CA ARG A 95 3.49 22.86 -6.01
C ARG A 95 4.91 23.12 -6.48
#